data_AF-A0A1D2A7G9-F1
#
_entry.id   AF-A0A1D2A7G9-F1
#
_cell.length_a   1.000
_cell.length_b   1.000
_cell.length_c   1.000
_cell.angle_alpha   90.00
_cell.angle_beta   90.00
_cell.angle_gamma   90.00
#
_symmetry.space_group_name_H-M   'P 1'
#
loop_
_entity.id
_entity.type
_entity.pdbx_description
1 polymer ?
#
loop_
_entity_poly.entity_id
_entity_poly.type
_entity_poly.pdbx_seq_one_letter_code
_entity_poly.pdbx_strand_id
1 'polypeptide(L)'
;VVNKLRGALKVVAVKAPGFGERKTSYLEDIAILTGGTVVKEEMGVSLDGAGEEVLGTAAKISVSKESLTIVGDSSTAEAIAARVRQIRNMAAETEAEYEKEKLNERVARLSGGVAVIQVGAQTETELKEKKLRVEDALNATKAAVEEGIVTGGGCTLLQLAQRIDAFRGSLDNDEQRMGADILRRALPYPLKLIASNAGDNGSVVMQRVLDGGSPAFGYNAATGAYEDLLAAGIIDPAKVIRCALENAASVAKTFLTSSVIVTEIPQEEGAAAAPADGGYGGY
;
A
#
# COMPACT_ATOMS: atom_id res chain seq x y z
N VAL A 1 12.80 2.31 23.36
CA VAL A 1 13.66 2.22 22.15
C VAL A 1 15.09 1.80 22.49
N VAL A 2 15.71 2.34 23.55
CA VAL A 2 17.10 2.03 23.98
C VAL A 2 17.40 0.53 24.05
N ASN A 3 16.54 -0.28 24.70
CA ASN A 3 16.77 -1.73 24.84
C ASN A 3 16.71 -2.50 23.51
N LYS A 4 15.93 -2.01 22.55
CA LYS A 4 15.86 -2.58 21.20
C LYS A 4 17.14 -2.31 20.42
N LEU A 5 17.66 -1.07 20.50
CA LEU A 5 18.90 -0.68 19.83
C LEU A 5 20.13 -1.41 20.40
N ARG A 6 20.13 -1.68 21.71
CA ARG A 6 21.16 -2.48 22.37
C ARG A 6 21.04 -3.99 22.14
N GLY A 7 20.00 -4.46 21.44
CA GLY A 7 19.75 -5.88 21.19
C GLY A 7 19.29 -6.69 22.41
N ALA A 8 19.14 -6.07 23.58
CA ALA A 8 18.75 -6.75 24.82
C ALA A 8 17.29 -7.25 24.79
N LEU A 9 16.39 -6.52 24.12
CA LEU A 9 14.99 -6.90 24.02
C LEU A 9 14.38 -6.52 22.66
N LYS A 10 13.83 -7.51 21.95
CA LYS A 10 13.13 -7.29 20.68
C LYS A 10 11.69 -6.85 20.95
N VAL A 11 11.45 -5.53 20.92
CA VAL A 11 10.12 -4.94 21.14
C VAL A 11 9.58 -4.16 19.94
N VAL A 12 8.26 -4.09 19.83
CA VAL A 12 7.54 -3.22 18.89
C VAL A 12 6.37 -2.60 19.63
N ALA A 13 6.14 -1.30 19.43
CA ALA A 13 4.96 -0.60 19.94
C ALA A 13 4.02 -0.31 18.78
N VAL A 14 2.74 -0.66 18.93
CA VAL A 14 1.70 -0.41 17.93
C VAL A 14 0.52 0.28 18.62
N LYS A 15 -0.12 1.23 17.94
CA LYS A 15 -1.32 1.89 18.46
C LYS A 15 -2.48 0.90 18.50
N ALA A 16 -3.33 0.99 19.52
CA ALA A 16 -4.55 0.20 19.59
C ALA A 16 -5.48 0.55 18.40
N PRO A 17 -6.15 -0.44 17.79
CA PRO A 17 -7.13 -0.17 16.74
C PRO A 17 -8.40 0.43 17.33
N GLY A 18 -9.04 1.34 16.59
CA GLY A 18 -10.32 1.95 16.98
C GLY A 18 -10.21 3.01 18.09
N PHE A 19 -11.37 3.50 18.52
CA PHE A 19 -11.53 4.52 19.57
C PHE A 19 -12.71 4.17 20.48
N GLY A 20 -12.70 4.70 21.71
CA GLY A 20 -13.77 4.49 22.70
C GLY A 20 -14.00 3.00 23.02
N GLU A 21 -15.26 2.61 23.14
CA GLU A 21 -15.67 1.22 23.44
C GLU A 21 -15.19 0.22 22.37
N ARG A 22 -15.10 0.65 21.11
CA ARG A 22 -14.62 -0.21 20.02
C ARG A 22 -13.15 -0.60 20.20
N LYS A 23 -12.34 0.29 20.79
CA LYS A 23 -10.95 -0.01 21.13
C LYS A 23 -10.89 -1.24 22.04
N THR A 24 -11.77 -1.27 23.03
CA THR A 24 -11.88 -2.35 24.00
C THR A 24 -12.33 -3.66 23.32
N SER A 25 -13.39 -3.61 22.51
CA SER A 25 -13.88 -4.79 21.80
C SER A 25 -12.86 -5.36 20.80
N TYR A 26 -12.10 -4.51 20.11
CA TYR A 26 -11.05 -4.96 19.18
C TYR A 26 -9.86 -5.57 19.90
N LEU A 27 -9.47 -5.03 21.06
CA LEU A 27 -8.40 -5.63 21.88
C LEU A 27 -8.82 -7.00 22.41
N GLU A 28 -10.09 -7.18 22.78
CA GLU A 28 -10.63 -8.49 23.17
C GLU A 28 -10.61 -9.48 22.01
N ASP A 29 -10.94 -9.04 20.80
CA ASP A 29 -10.86 -9.90 19.61
C ASP A 29 -9.42 -10.36 19.33
N ILE A 30 -8.44 -9.47 19.50
CA ILE A 30 -7.01 -9.81 19.37
C ILE A 30 -6.53 -10.73 20.50
N ALA A 31 -7.01 -10.50 21.72
CA ALA A 31 -6.70 -11.34 22.87
C ALA A 31 -7.21 -12.78 22.64
N ILE A 32 -8.47 -12.95 22.20
CA ILE A 32 -9.03 -14.26 21.85
C ILE A 32 -8.25 -14.92 20.71
N LEU A 33 -7.87 -14.15 19.67
CA LEU A 33 -7.08 -14.66 18.55
C LEU A 33 -5.71 -15.20 18.99
N THR A 34 -5.08 -14.56 19.97
CA THR A 34 -3.73 -14.90 20.44
C THR A 34 -3.70 -15.75 21.72
N GLY A 35 -4.86 -16.06 22.29
CA GLY A 35 -4.97 -16.77 23.58
C GLY A 35 -4.55 -15.93 24.80
N GLY A 36 -4.37 -14.62 24.64
CA GLY A 36 -4.03 -13.70 25.73
C GLY A 36 -5.27 -13.13 26.42
N THR A 37 -5.04 -12.28 27.43
CA THR A 37 -6.09 -11.55 28.15
C THR A 37 -5.83 -10.05 28.09
N VAL A 38 -6.88 -9.24 27.86
CA VAL A 38 -6.74 -7.78 27.85
C VAL A 38 -6.53 -7.28 29.28
N VAL A 39 -5.37 -6.71 29.56
CA VAL A 39 -5.06 -6.07 30.85
C VAL A 39 -5.86 -4.76 30.97
N LYS A 40 -6.84 -4.75 31.87
CA LYS A 40 -7.65 -3.58 32.25
C LYS A 40 -7.66 -3.45 33.77
N GLU A 41 -7.46 -2.24 34.27
CA GLU A 41 -7.51 -1.95 35.71
C GLU A 41 -8.90 -2.28 36.30
N GLU A 42 -9.98 -2.09 35.54
CA GLU A 42 -11.36 -2.45 35.91
C GLU A 42 -11.54 -3.95 36.18
N MET A 43 -10.72 -4.80 35.56
CA MET A 43 -10.74 -6.26 35.75
C MET A 43 -9.79 -6.71 36.88
N GLY A 44 -9.19 -5.77 37.61
CA GLY A 44 -8.30 -6.04 38.75
C GLY A 44 -6.89 -6.48 38.38
N VAL A 45 -6.51 -6.41 37.09
CA VAL A 45 -5.17 -6.77 36.61
C VAL A 45 -4.39 -5.49 36.32
N SER A 46 -3.35 -5.22 37.10
CA SER A 46 -2.43 -4.09 36.87
C SER A 46 -1.27 -4.50 35.97
N LEU A 47 -0.69 -3.52 35.26
CA LEU A 47 0.49 -3.73 34.41
C LEU A 47 1.70 -4.25 35.20
N ASP A 48 1.82 -3.87 36.47
CA ASP A 48 2.95 -4.26 37.32
C ASP A 48 2.88 -5.73 37.78
N GLY A 49 1.67 -6.30 37.82
CA GLY A 49 1.41 -7.68 38.25
C GLY A 49 1.14 -8.66 37.10
N ALA A 50 1.26 -8.21 35.84
CA ALA A 50 0.99 -9.03 34.67
C ALA A 50 2.07 -10.10 34.45
N GLY A 51 1.72 -11.38 34.60
CA GLY A 51 2.60 -12.52 34.33
C GLY A 51 2.51 -13.02 32.89
N GLU A 52 3.08 -14.20 32.63
CA GLU A 52 3.06 -14.83 31.30
C GLU A 52 1.66 -15.30 30.90
N GLU A 53 0.80 -15.59 31.88
CA GLU A 53 -0.57 -16.08 31.69
C GLU A 53 -1.51 -15.08 31.02
N VAL A 54 -1.20 -13.78 31.07
CA VAL A 54 -2.02 -12.75 30.38
C VAL A 54 -1.53 -12.47 28.96
N LEU A 55 -0.34 -12.93 28.59
CA LEU A 55 0.27 -12.63 27.30
C LEU A 55 -0.29 -13.54 26.20
N GLY A 56 -0.57 -12.95 25.04
CA GLY A 56 -0.96 -13.69 23.84
C GLY A 56 0.25 -14.20 23.07
N THR A 57 0.08 -15.36 22.44
CA THR A 57 1.07 -15.97 21.55
C THR A 57 0.64 -15.85 20.09
N ALA A 58 1.59 -15.63 19.18
CA ALA A 58 1.34 -15.59 17.74
C ALA A 58 2.50 -16.24 16.98
N ALA A 59 2.20 -16.97 15.91
CA ALA A 59 3.21 -17.64 15.09
C ALA A 59 4.07 -16.63 14.32
N LYS A 60 3.47 -15.56 13.80
CA LYS A 60 4.19 -14.51 13.08
C LYS A 60 3.47 -13.18 13.18
N ILE A 61 4.21 -12.11 13.44
CA ILE A 61 3.70 -10.74 13.44
C ILE A 61 4.49 -9.95 12.39
N SER A 62 3.77 -9.28 11.48
CA SER A 62 4.35 -8.37 10.49
C SER A 62 3.80 -6.97 10.70
N VAL A 63 4.70 -6.00 10.85
CA VAL A 63 4.34 -4.60 11.11
C VAL A 63 4.87 -3.75 9.97
N SER A 64 3.98 -3.00 9.33
CA SER A 64 4.31 -1.98 8.33
C SER A 64 3.96 -0.58 8.87
N LYS A 65 4.18 0.47 8.08
CA LYS A 65 3.86 1.86 8.47
C LYS A 65 2.37 2.05 8.77
N GLU A 66 1.50 1.34 8.06
CA GLU A 66 0.05 1.57 8.09
C GLU A 66 -0.76 0.33 8.50
N SER A 67 -0.14 -0.85 8.56
CA SER A 67 -0.85 -2.10 8.88
C SER A 67 -0.07 -3.00 9.84
N LEU A 68 -0.81 -3.71 10.69
CA LEU A 68 -0.33 -4.80 11.54
C LEU A 68 -1.01 -6.09 11.10
N THR A 69 -0.25 -7.12 10.77
CA THR A 69 -0.76 -8.46 10.46
C THR A 69 -0.30 -9.43 11.53
N ILE A 70 -1.25 -10.10 12.18
CA ILE A 70 -1.02 -11.12 13.20
C ILE A 70 -1.43 -12.47 12.61
N VAL A 71 -0.50 -13.40 12.56
CA VAL A 71 -0.75 -14.80 12.21
C VAL A 71 -0.80 -15.58 13.52
N GLY A 72 -2.01 -15.94 13.94
CA GLY A 72 -2.25 -16.74 15.14
C GLY A 72 -1.80 -18.18 14.96
N ASP A 73 -1.71 -18.90 16.08
CA ASP A 73 -1.57 -20.35 16.13
C ASP A 73 -2.95 -21.02 16.07
N SER A 74 -2.99 -22.31 15.70
CA SER A 74 -4.27 -23.04 15.53
C SER A 74 -4.96 -23.42 16.84
N SER A 75 -4.41 -23.04 17.99
CA SER A 75 -4.88 -23.44 19.32
C SER A 75 -6.21 -22.78 19.72
N THR A 76 -6.52 -21.60 19.17
CA THR A 76 -7.70 -20.79 19.54
C THR A 76 -8.86 -20.86 18.53
N ALA A 77 -8.81 -21.79 17.58
CA ALA A 77 -9.78 -21.87 16.48
C ALA A 77 -11.26 -21.95 16.95
N GLU A 78 -11.54 -22.72 18.00
CA GLU A 78 -12.89 -22.82 18.57
C GLU A 78 -13.35 -21.50 19.23
N ALA A 79 -12.45 -20.82 19.94
CA ALA A 79 -12.73 -19.54 20.58
C ALA A 79 -13.01 -18.44 19.54
N ILE A 80 -12.26 -18.43 18.43
CA ILE A 80 -12.50 -17.54 17.30
C ILE A 80 -13.88 -17.83 16.68
N ALA A 81 -14.22 -19.11 16.45
CA ALA A 81 -15.52 -19.49 15.91
C ALA A 81 -16.68 -19.07 16.83
N ALA A 82 -16.52 -19.21 18.15
CA ALA A 82 -17.49 -18.74 19.13
C ALA A 82 -17.64 -17.21 19.10
N ARG A 83 -16.52 -16.47 19.03
CA ARG A 83 -16.54 -15.01 18.95
C ARG A 83 -17.18 -14.50 17.66
N VAL A 84 -16.92 -15.15 16.53
CA VAL A 84 -17.57 -14.83 15.25
C VAL A 84 -19.09 -15.05 15.33
N ARG A 85 -19.55 -16.15 15.95
CA ARG A 85 -20.99 -16.38 16.17
C ARG A 85 -21.61 -15.28 17.03
N GLN A 86 -20.95 -14.88 18.11
CA GLN A 86 -21.42 -13.80 18.98
C GLN A 86 -21.58 -12.49 18.20
N ILE A 87 -20.57 -12.08 17.44
CA ILE A 87 -20.60 -10.82 16.68
C ILE A 87 -21.66 -10.87 15.57
N ARG A 88 -21.88 -12.03 14.94
CA ARG A 88 -22.96 -12.20 13.95
C ARG A 88 -24.35 -12.05 14.56
N ASN A 89 -24.57 -12.58 15.77
CA ASN A 89 -25.84 -12.41 16.47
C ASN A 89 -26.07 -10.94 16.83
N MET A 90 -25.04 -10.26 17.36
CA MET A 90 -25.11 -8.81 17.62
C MET A 90 -25.45 -8.03 16.35
N ALA A 91 -24.82 -8.36 15.22
CA ALA A 91 -25.09 -7.68 13.94
C ALA A 91 -26.52 -7.94 13.39
N ALA A 92 -27.18 -9.01 13.82
CA ALA A 92 -28.56 -9.30 13.45
C ALA A 92 -29.57 -8.52 14.31
N GLU A 93 -29.22 -8.23 15.57
CA GLU A 93 -30.04 -7.47 16.53
C GLU A 93 -29.87 -5.94 16.36
N THR A 94 -28.78 -5.50 15.73
CA THR A 94 -28.50 -4.08 15.49
C THR A 94 -29.30 -3.52 14.31
N GLU A 95 -30.10 -2.48 14.56
CA GLU A 95 -30.87 -1.76 13.53
C GLU A 95 -30.05 -0.68 12.81
N ALA A 96 -29.01 -0.15 13.46
CA ALA A 96 -28.15 0.89 12.90
C ALA A 96 -27.18 0.32 11.85
N GLU A 97 -27.36 0.71 10.58
CA GLU A 97 -26.55 0.21 9.46
C GLU A 97 -25.05 0.45 9.66
N TYR A 98 -24.66 1.61 10.20
CA TYR A 98 -23.26 1.93 10.50
C TYR A 98 -22.63 0.97 11.52
N GLU A 99 -23.37 0.56 12.55
CA GLU A 99 -22.86 -0.39 13.53
C GLU A 99 -22.79 -1.80 12.96
N LYS A 100 -23.78 -2.19 12.15
CA LYS A 100 -23.82 -3.46 11.43
C LYS A 100 -22.63 -3.61 10.48
N GLU A 101 -22.28 -2.57 9.73
CA GLU A 101 -21.08 -2.52 8.90
C GLU A 101 -19.82 -2.78 9.71
N LYS A 102 -19.69 -2.12 10.88
CA LYS A 102 -18.51 -2.28 11.75
C LYS A 102 -18.42 -3.65 12.40
N LEU A 103 -19.54 -4.26 12.76
CA LEU A 103 -19.57 -5.64 13.25
C LEU A 103 -19.19 -6.63 12.13
N ASN A 104 -19.66 -6.38 10.89
CA ASN A 104 -19.28 -7.18 9.73
C ASN A 104 -17.79 -7.06 9.39
N GLU A 105 -17.19 -5.87 9.51
CA GLU A 105 -15.74 -5.69 9.37
C GLU A 105 -14.95 -6.54 10.38
N ARG A 106 -15.42 -6.62 11.63
CA ARG A 106 -14.79 -7.48 12.66
C ARG A 106 -14.91 -8.96 12.32
N VAL A 107 -16.10 -9.39 11.91
CA VAL A 107 -16.34 -10.77 11.47
C VAL A 107 -15.42 -11.10 10.31
N ALA A 108 -15.29 -10.22 9.32
CA ALA A 108 -14.40 -10.40 8.18
C ALA A 108 -12.93 -10.53 8.62
N ARG A 109 -12.48 -9.74 9.59
CA ARG A 109 -11.10 -9.84 10.13
C ARG A 109 -10.85 -11.13 10.91
N LEU A 110 -11.83 -11.60 11.68
CA LEU A 110 -11.70 -12.82 12.48
C LEU A 110 -11.88 -14.10 11.66
N SER A 111 -12.78 -14.08 10.67
CA SER A 111 -13.08 -15.24 9.81
C SER A 111 -12.23 -15.30 8.54
N GLY A 112 -11.67 -14.17 8.10
CA GLY A 112 -10.97 -14.03 6.82
C GLY A 112 -9.67 -14.83 6.70
N GLY A 113 -9.19 -15.42 7.80
CA GLY A 113 -7.97 -16.23 7.83
C GLY A 113 -6.74 -15.46 7.37
N VAL A 114 -5.57 -16.09 7.49
CA VAL A 114 -4.34 -15.58 6.87
C VAL A 114 -3.75 -16.70 6.03
N ALA A 115 -3.72 -16.49 4.72
CA ALA A 115 -3.03 -17.39 3.80
C ALA A 115 -1.54 -17.01 3.74
N VAL A 116 -0.65 -17.99 3.94
CA VAL A 116 0.80 -17.81 3.81
C VAL A 116 1.27 -18.48 2.51
N ILE A 117 1.78 -17.68 1.58
CA ILE A 117 2.39 -18.18 0.34
C ILE A 117 3.88 -18.36 0.57
N GLN A 118 4.37 -19.60 0.43
CA GLN A 118 5.79 -19.92 0.52
C GLN A 118 6.39 -19.99 -0.89
N VAL A 119 7.36 -19.10 -1.16
CA VAL A 119 8.06 -19.04 -2.46
C VAL A 119 9.39 -19.77 -2.33
N GLY A 120 9.66 -20.74 -3.20
CA GLY A 120 10.92 -21.48 -3.27
C GLY A 120 11.76 -21.07 -4.48
N ALA A 121 13.08 -21.18 -4.36
CA ALA A 121 14.04 -20.94 -5.44
C ALA A 121 15.33 -21.77 -5.23
N GLN A 122 16.14 -21.92 -6.28
CA GLN A 122 17.38 -22.70 -6.21
C GLN A 122 18.55 -21.92 -5.61
N THR A 123 18.55 -20.59 -5.75
CA THR A 123 19.59 -19.70 -5.22
C THR A 123 18.99 -18.59 -4.38
N GLU A 124 19.78 -17.98 -3.48
CA GLU A 124 19.32 -16.88 -2.62
C GLU A 124 18.91 -15.64 -3.44
N THR A 125 19.64 -15.34 -4.51
CA THR A 125 19.33 -14.21 -5.41
C THR A 125 18.00 -14.42 -6.13
N GLU A 126 17.79 -15.63 -6.66
CA GLU A 126 16.52 -16.00 -7.30
C GLU A 126 15.36 -16.00 -6.30
N LEU A 127 15.61 -16.43 -5.05
CA LEU A 127 14.60 -16.40 -3.99
C LEU A 127 14.12 -14.97 -3.73
N LYS A 128 15.05 -14.00 -3.63
CA LYS A 128 14.71 -12.59 -3.42
C LYS A 128 13.93 -12.02 -4.60
N GLU A 129 14.35 -12.34 -5.83
CA GLU A 129 13.69 -11.88 -7.06
C GLU A 129 12.27 -12.46 -7.21
N LYS A 130 12.11 -13.78 -7.04
CA LYS A 130 10.79 -14.43 -7.10
C LYS A 130 9.87 -13.94 -6.00
N LYS A 131 10.40 -13.75 -4.79
CA LYS A 131 9.62 -13.20 -3.67
C LYS A 131 9.07 -11.82 -4.03
N LEU A 132 9.91 -10.90 -4.54
CA LEU A 132 9.46 -9.56 -4.94
C LEU A 132 8.42 -9.63 -6.07
N ARG A 133 8.61 -10.51 -7.05
CA ARG A 133 7.64 -10.72 -8.14
C ARG A 133 6.28 -11.22 -7.61
N VAL A 134 6.27 -12.15 -6.66
CA VAL A 134 5.04 -12.67 -6.06
C VAL A 134 4.36 -11.61 -5.18
N GLU A 135 5.13 -10.82 -4.43
CA GLU A 135 4.60 -9.70 -3.64
C GLU A 135 3.92 -8.66 -4.55
N ASP A 136 4.55 -8.32 -5.67
CA ASP A 136 3.99 -7.38 -6.64
C ASP A 136 2.70 -7.94 -7.30
N ALA A 137 2.73 -9.20 -7.74
CA ALA A 137 1.55 -9.87 -8.30
C ALA A 137 0.37 -9.92 -7.30
N LEU A 138 0.64 -10.17 -6.02
CA LEU A 138 -0.38 -10.16 -4.97
C LEU A 138 -0.99 -8.77 -4.78
N ASN A 139 -0.18 -7.72 -4.81
CA ASN A 139 -0.66 -6.35 -4.66
C ASN A 139 -1.46 -5.90 -5.90
N ALA A 140 -0.99 -6.23 -7.10
CA ALA A 140 -1.67 -5.92 -8.36
C ALA A 140 -3.05 -6.60 -8.45
N THR A 141 -3.12 -7.88 -8.10
CA THR A 141 -4.39 -8.63 -8.08
C THR A 141 -5.37 -8.11 -7.04
N LYS A 142 -4.91 -7.76 -5.83
CA LYS A 142 -5.76 -7.09 -4.83
C LYS A 142 -6.31 -5.75 -5.35
N ALA A 143 -5.45 -4.92 -5.93
CA ALA A 143 -5.85 -3.63 -6.50
C ALA A 143 -6.87 -3.80 -7.65
N ALA A 144 -6.71 -4.86 -8.46
CA ALA A 144 -7.61 -5.18 -9.56
C ALA A 144 -8.98 -5.67 -9.06
N VAL A 145 -9.03 -6.42 -7.96
CA VAL A 145 -10.30 -6.87 -7.36
C VAL A 145 -11.07 -5.70 -6.74
N GLU A 146 -10.37 -4.70 -6.19
CA GLU A 146 -10.99 -3.57 -5.51
C GLU A 146 -11.64 -2.55 -6.47
N GLU A 147 -10.94 -2.13 -7.53
CA GLU A 147 -11.43 -1.08 -8.45
C GLU A 147 -11.57 -1.54 -9.90
N GLY A 148 -11.34 -2.82 -10.18
CA GLY A 148 -11.40 -3.38 -11.53
C GLY A 148 -10.09 -3.25 -12.31
N ILE A 149 -10.17 -3.59 -13.60
CA ILE A 149 -9.04 -3.60 -14.53
C ILE A 149 -9.31 -2.67 -15.71
N VAL A 150 -8.23 -2.17 -16.30
CA VAL A 150 -8.24 -1.33 -17.50
C VAL A 150 -7.21 -1.83 -18.51
N THR A 151 -7.32 -1.37 -19.75
CA THR A 151 -6.36 -1.65 -20.82
C THR A 151 -4.97 -1.15 -20.44
N GLY A 152 -3.98 -2.05 -20.39
CA GLY A 152 -2.65 -1.74 -19.90
C GLY A 152 -1.77 -0.98 -20.90
N GLY A 153 -0.46 -0.99 -20.64
CA GLY A 153 0.55 -0.46 -21.57
C GLY A 153 0.48 1.05 -21.79
N GLY A 154 -0.13 1.79 -20.86
CA GLY A 154 -0.34 3.24 -20.99
C GLY A 154 -1.43 3.64 -22.01
N CYS A 155 -2.14 2.68 -22.62
CA CYS A 155 -3.20 2.96 -23.58
C CYS A 155 -4.42 3.63 -22.91
N THR A 156 -4.75 3.24 -21.68
CA THR A 156 -5.82 3.90 -20.90
C THR A 156 -5.55 5.39 -20.71
N LEU A 157 -4.31 5.79 -20.40
CA LEU A 157 -3.96 7.20 -20.22
C LEU A 157 -4.11 8.00 -21.52
N LEU A 158 -3.72 7.41 -22.66
CA LEU A 158 -3.93 8.00 -23.97
C LEU A 158 -5.42 8.22 -24.28
N GLN A 159 -6.28 7.26 -23.92
CA GLN A 159 -7.73 7.37 -24.12
C GLN A 159 -8.34 8.45 -23.22
N LEU A 160 -7.90 8.54 -21.96
CA LEU A 160 -8.29 9.63 -21.05
C LEU A 160 -7.90 10.99 -21.61
N ALA A 161 -6.74 11.10 -22.28
CA ALA A 161 -6.30 12.34 -22.91
C ALA A 161 -7.28 12.83 -24.00
N GLN A 162 -7.89 11.92 -24.76
CA GLN A 162 -8.90 12.26 -25.79
C GLN A 162 -10.21 12.78 -25.20
N ARG A 163 -10.51 12.44 -23.94
CA ARG A 163 -11.73 12.90 -23.25
C ARG A 163 -11.60 14.31 -22.68
N ILE A 164 -10.39 14.86 -22.59
CA ILE A 164 -10.16 16.19 -22.02
C ILE A 164 -10.84 17.30 -22.82
N ASP A 165 -10.88 17.18 -24.15
CA ASP A 165 -11.50 18.19 -25.01
C ASP A 165 -13.00 18.39 -24.69
N ALA A 166 -13.67 17.35 -24.18
CA ALA A 166 -15.10 17.40 -23.86
C ALA A 166 -15.44 18.35 -22.71
N PHE A 167 -14.56 18.47 -21.70
CA PHE A 167 -14.77 19.39 -20.57
C PHE A 167 -13.90 20.64 -20.64
N ARG A 168 -12.92 20.69 -21.56
CA ARG A 168 -12.11 21.90 -21.80
C ARG A 168 -12.96 23.13 -22.08
N GLY A 169 -14.07 22.95 -22.81
CA GLY A 169 -15.01 24.02 -23.14
C GLY A 169 -15.85 24.53 -21.96
N SER A 170 -15.97 23.74 -20.88
CA SER A 170 -16.73 24.13 -19.68
C SER A 170 -15.87 24.80 -18.61
N LEU A 171 -14.58 25.07 -18.88
CA LEU A 171 -13.68 25.75 -17.96
C LEU A 171 -13.87 27.27 -18.05
N ASP A 172 -13.79 27.95 -16.91
CA ASP A 172 -14.20 29.35 -16.79
C ASP A 172 -13.20 30.32 -17.43
N ASN A 173 -11.90 30.01 -17.35
CA ASN A 173 -10.82 30.90 -17.79
C ASN A 173 -9.77 30.21 -18.68
N ASP A 174 -8.97 31.02 -19.37
CA ASP A 174 -7.94 30.53 -20.29
C ASP A 174 -6.78 29.81 -19.58
N GLU A 175 -6.51 30.14 -18.32
CA GLU A 175 -5.48 29.48 -17.51
C GLU A 175 -5.86 28.04 -17.16
N GLN A 176 -7.12 27.79 -16.80
CA GLN A 176 -7.66 26.45 -16.58
C GLN A 176 -7.64 25.66 -17.90
N ARG A 177 -8.00 26.28 -19.03
CA ARG A 177 -7.90 25.65 -20.36
C ARG A 177 -6.45 25.26 -20.68
N MET A 178 -5.47 26.10 -20.37
CA MET A 178 -4.05 25.78 -20.50
C MET A 178 -3.65 24.59 -19.60
N GLY A 179 -4.17 24.52 -18.37
CA GLY A 179 -3.99 23.38 -17.46
C GLY A 179 -4.51 22.07 -18.05
N ALA A 180 -5.70 22.10 -18.67
CA ALA A 180 -6.25 20.95 -19.39
C ALA A 180 -5.33 20.53 -20.58
N ASP A 181 -4.79 21.50 -21.32
CA ASP A 181 -3.86 21.24 -22.43
C ASP A 181 -2.52 20.65 -21.94
N ILE A 182 -2.08 20.97 -20.72
CA ILE A 182 -0.92 20.32 -20.09
C ILE A 182 -1.21 18.85 -19.81
N LEU A 183 -2.35 18.54 -19.19
CA LEU A 183 -2.76 17.14 -18.91
C LEU A 183 -2.93 16.33 -20.19
N ARG A 184 -3.58 16.90 -21.20
CA ARG A 184 -3.74 16.28 -22.54
C ARG A 184 -2.39 15.90 -23.14
N ARG A 185 -1.37 16.75 -22.97
CA ARG A 185 -0.02 16.47 -23.46
C ARG A 185 0.70 15.45 -22.58
N ALA A 186 0.54 15.49 -21.26
CA ALA A 186 1.27 14.63 -20.32
C ALA A 186 0.80 13.17 -20.33
N LEU A 187 -0.51 12.92 -20.43
CA LEU A 187 -1.09 11.58 -20.32
C LEU A 187 -0.58 10.57 -21.38
N PRO A 188 -0.25 10.95 -22.63
CA PRO A 188 0.37 10.04 -23.60
C PRO A 188 1.86 9.73 -23.37
N TYR A 189 2.57 10.45 -22.50
CA TYR A 189 4.02 10.26 -22.32
C TYR A 189 4.39 8.85 -21.86
N PRO A 190 3.67 8.20 -20.92
CA PRO A 190 3.95 6.83 -20.51
C PRO A 190 3.96 5.84 -21.68
N LEU A 191 2.94 5.86 -22.56
CA LEU A 191 2.91 5.01 -23.75
C LEU A 191 4.11 5.28 -24.68
N LYS A 192 4.45 6.56 -24.90
CA LYS A 192 5.61 6.93 -25.72
C LYS A 192 6.92 6.40 -25.14
N LEU A 193 7.09 6.51 -23.83
CA LEU A 193 8.30 6.03 -23.15
C LEU A 193 8.38 4.50 -23.18
N ILE A 194 7.27 3.79 -22.99
CA ILE A 194 7.21 2.33 -23.12
C ILE A 194 7.65 1.91 -24.53
N ALA A 195 7.08 2.53 -25.56
CA ALA A 195 7.43 2.24 -26.96
C ALA A 195 8.89 2.58 -27.28
N SER A 196 9.38 3.75 -26.84
CA SER A 196 10.78 4.15 -27.03
C SER A 196 11.75 3.20 -26.34
N ASN A 197 11.42 2.72 -25.14
CA ASN A 197 12.24 1.74 -24.42
C ASN A 197 12.20 0.34 -25.08
N ALA A 198 11.14 0.03 -25.82
CA ALA A 198 11.04 -1.17 -26.65
C ALA A 198 11.80 -1.07 -27.99
N GLY A 199 12.31 0.12 -28.33
CA GLY A 199 13.06 0.38 -29.57
C GLY A 199 12.24 0.98 -30.71
N ASP A 200 10.96 1.30 -30.48
CA ASP A 200 10.06 1.86 -31.48
C ASP A 200 9.84 3.36 -31.32
N ASN A 201 9.39 4.02 -32.39
CA ASN A 201 9.06 5.44 -32.33
C ASN A 201 7.73 5.66 -31.60
N GLY A 202 7.79 6.11 -30.34
CA GLY A 202 6.61 6.32 -29.51
C GLY A 202 5.55 7.26 -30.09
N SER A 203 5.92 8.24 -30.93
CA SER A 203 4.94 9.11 -31.59
C SER A 203 4.14 8.37 -32.67
N VAL A 204 4.80 7.49 -33.44
CA VAL A 204 4.15 6.63 -34.44
C VAL A 204 3.26 5.61 -33.75
N VAL A 205 3.74 4.99 -32.66
CA VAL A 205 2.95 4.06 -31.86
C VAL A 205 1.69 4.73 -31.32
N MET A 206 1.83 5.89 -30.67
CA MET A 206 0.71 6.66 -30.12
C MET A 206 -0.33 6.97 -31.20
N GLN A 207 0.11 7.44 -32.39
CA GLN A 207 -0.81 7.77 -33.46
C GLN A 207 -1.57 6.53 -33.96
N ARG A 208 -0.89 5.41 -34.18
CA ARG A 208 -1.53 4.16 -34.61
C ARG A 208 -2.54 3.63 -33.60
N VAL A 209 -2.26 3.75 -32.30
CA VAL A 209 -3.20 3.36 -31.25
C VAL A 209 -4.44 4.25 -31.26
N LEU A 210 -4.30 5.56 -31.51
CA LEU A 210 -5.44 6.47 -31.68
C LEU A 210 -6.29 6.11 -32.91
N ASP A 211 -5.64 5.78 -34.02
CA ASP A 211 -6.32 5.45 -35.28
C ASP A 211 -7.10 4.12 -35.20
N GLY A 212 -6.76 3.24 -34.26
CA GLY A 212 -7.39 1.92 -34.10
C GLY A 212 -8.83 1.94 -33.56
N GLY A 213 -9.32 3.08 -33.05
CA GLY A 213 -10.74 3.33 -32.75
C GLY A 213 -11.39 2.51 -31.61
N SER A 214 -10.77 1.42 -31.15
CA SER A 214 -11.26 0.59 -30.04
C SER A 214 -10.52 0.92 -28.72
N PRO A 215 -11.22 1.02 -27.59
CA PRO A 215 -10.59 1.16 -26.27
C PRO A 215 -9.71 -0.02 -25.84
N ALA A 216 -9.87 -1.18 -26.48
CA ALA A 216 -9.06 -2.37 -26.20
C ALA A 216 -7.84 -2.47 -27.13
N PHE A 217 -7.85 -1.75 -28.26
CA PHE A 217 -6.75 -1.76 -29.21
C PHE A 217 -5.55 -0.98 -28.67
N GLY A 218 -4.37 -1.59 -28.74
CA GLY A 218 -3.16 -0.97 -28.22
C GLY A 218 -1.89 -1.60 -28.80
N TYR A 219 -0.76 -1.16 -28.26
CA TYR A 219 0.57 -1.63 -28.67
C TYR A 219 1.14 -2.57 -27.61
N ASN A 220 1.38 -3.83 -27.99
CA ASN A 220 2.08 -4.78 -27.16
C ASN A 220 3.59 -4.63 -27.35
N ALA A 221 4.24 -3.93 -26.41
CA ALA A 221 5.68 -3.70 -26.45
C ALA A 221 6.53 -4.97 -26.26
N ALA A 222 5.96 -6.07 -25.75
CA ALA A 222 6.68 -7.33 -25.59
C ALA A 222 6.81 -8.11 -26.92
N THR A 223 5.83 -7.97 -27.82
CA THR A 223 5.80 -8.66 -29.13
C THR A 223 6.02 -7.72 -30.32
N GLY A 224 5.87 -6.43 -30.13
CA GLY A 224 5.89 -5.41 -31.19
C GLY A 224 4.62 -5.36 -32.03
N ALA A 225 3.53 -6.01 -31.59
CA ALA A 225 2.28 -6.11 -32.33
C ALA A 225 1.23 -5.08 -31.88
N TYR A 226 0.32 -4.72 -32.79
CA TYR A 226 -0.89 -3.97 -32.48
C TYR A 226 -2.07 -4.93 -32.40
N GLU A 227 -2.69 -5.02 -31.22
CA GLU A 227 -3.70 -6.03 -30.93
C GLU A 227 -4.67 -5.56 -29.84
N ASP A 228 -5.66 -6.40 -29.54
CA ASP A 228 -6.52 -6.21 -28.39
C ASP A 228 -5.74 -6.58 -27.11
N LEU A 229 -5.38 -5.57 -26.33
CA LEU A 229 -4.55 -5.75 -25.13
C LEU A 229 -5.29 -6.48 -24.01
N LEU A 230 -6.63 -6.40 -23.95
CA LEU A 230 -7.40 -7.16 -22.98
C LEU A 230 -7.35 -8.66 -23.33
N ALA A 231 -7.52 -9.00 -24.61
CA ALA A 231 -7.39 -10.38 -25.09
C ALA A 231 -5.96 -10.92 -24.96
N ALA A 232 -4.95 -10.06 -25.15
CA ALA A 232 -3.53 -10.41 -24.97
C ALA A 232 -3.08 -10.50 -23.50
N GLY A 233 -3.96 -10.16 -22.54
CA GLY A 233 -3.66 -10.19 -21.11
C GLY A 233 -2.80 -9.03 -20.59
N ILE A 234 -2.67 -7.95 -21.37
CA ILE A 234 -1.97 -6.73 -20.97
C ILE A 234 -2.97 -5.79 -20.30
N ILE A 235 -3.13 -6.00 -19.01
CA ILE A 235 -4.10 -5.31 -18.16
C ILE A 235 -3.39 -4.61 -17.02
N ASP A 236 -3.89 -3.43 -16.65
CA ASP A 236 -3.43 -2.70 -15.48
C ASP A 236 -4.59 -2.57 -14.47
N PRO A 237 -4.35 -2.67 -13.15
CA PRO A 237 -5.37 -2.38 -12.16
C PRO A 237 -5.83 -0.92 -12.23
N ALA A 238 -7.14 -0.67 -12.26
CA ALA A 238 -7.70 0.68 -12.37
C ALA A 238 -7.23 1.58 -11.21
N LYS A 239 -7.18 1.01 -10.00
CA LYS A 239 -6.68 1.67 -8.78
C LYS A 239 -5.27 2.24 -8.95
N VAL A 240 -4.38 1.50 -9.59
CA VAL A 240 -2.98 1.92 -9.79
C VAL A 240 -2.93 3.13 -10.71
N ILE A 241 -3.64 3.10 -11.84
CA ILE A 241 -3.68 4.21 -12.79
C ILE A 241 -4.29 5.46 -12.16
N ARG A 242 -5.40 5.32 -11.44
CA ARG A 242 -6.07 6.44 -10.76
C ARG A 242 -5.19 7.05 -9.68
N CYS A 243 -4.67 6.24 -8.75
CA CYS A 243 -3.80 6.73 -7.68
C CYS A 243 -2.50 7.34 -8.22
N ALA A 244 -1.90 6.75 -9.26
CA ALA A 244 -0.71 7.32 -9.89
C ALA A 244 -0.98 8.71 -10.48
N LEU A 245 -2.09 8.88 -11.19
CA LEU A 245 -2.47 10.17 -11.78
C LEU A 245 -2.80 11.22 -10.71
N GLU A 246 -3.60 10.86 -9.70
CA GLU A 246 -3.96 11.76 -8.59
C GLU A 246 -2.72 12.21 -7.79
N ASN A 247 -1.83 11.27 -7.45
CA ASN A 247 -0.61 11.58 -6.72
C ASN A 247 0.36 12.44 -7.55
N ALA A 248 0.51 12.14 -8.84
CA ALA A 248 1.33 12.95 -9.74
C ALA A 248 0.79 14.38 -9.86
N ALA A 249 -0.53 14.53 -10.03
CA ALA A 249 -1.18 15.85 -10.07
C ALA A 249 -1.05 16.60 -8.73
N SER A 250 -1.15 15.90 -7.61
CA SER A 250 -0.97 16.47 -6.27
C SER A 250 0.44 17.04 -6.05
N VAL A 251 1.47 16.27 -6.42
CA VAL A 251 2.87 16.73 -6.34
C VAL A 251 3.13 17.87 -7.33
N ALA A 252 2.63 17.76 -8.57
CA ALA A 252 2.77 18.80 -9.58
C ALA A 252 2.11 20.11 -9.14
N LYS A 253 0.93 20.05 -8.49
CA LYS A 253 0.28 21.22 -7.90
C LYS A 253 1.21 21.92 -6.91
N THR A 254 1.71 21.19 -5.90
CA THR A 254 2.62 21.77 -4.90
C THR A 254 3.86 22.36 -5.55
N PHE A 255 4.44 21.66 -6.52
CA PHE A 255 5.64 22.10 -7.23
C PHE A 255 5.41 23.39 -8.01
N LEU A 256 4.33 23.47 -8.81
CA LEU A 256 4.01 24.65 -9.63
C LEU A 256 3.59 25.87 -8.81
N THR A 257 3.00 25.67 -7.62
CA THR A 257 2.62 26.78 -6.72
C THR A 257 3.75 27.22 -5.79
N SER A 258 4.88 26.51 -5.78
CA SER A 258 6.01 26.83 -4.90
C SER A 258 6.86 27.94 -5.49
N SER A 259 6.74 29.16 -4.96
CA SER A 259 7.53 30.32 -5.42
C SER A 259 8.90 30.45 -4.74
N VAL A 260 9.08 29.84 -3.57
CA VAL A 260 10.30 29.96 -2.75
C VAL A 260 10.66 28.60 -2.17
N ILE A 261 11.95 28.26 -2.26
CA ILE A 261 12.52 27.05 -1.64
C ILE A 261 13.59 27.52 -0.66
N VAL A 262 13.49 27.07 0.59
CA VAL A 262 14.49 27.34 1.63
C VAL A 262 15.21 26.02 1.92
N THR A 263 16.54 26.05 1.85
CA THR A 263 17.40 24.90 2.13
C THR A 263 18.35 25.24 3.26
N GLU A 264 18.73 24.25 4.06
CA GLU A 264 19.84 24.40 4.98
C GLU A 264 21.13 24.63 4.19
N ILE A 265 21.92 25.60 4.60
CA ILE A 265 23.25 25.81 4.03
C ILE A 265 24.12 24.66 4.54
N PRO A 266 24.81 23.91 3.65
CA PRO A 266 25.74 22.89 4.07
C PRO A 266 26.75 23.49 5.05
N GLN A 267 26.76 23.00 6.29
CA GLN A 267 27.79 23.37 7.24
C GLN A 267 29.06 22.59 6.86
N GLU A 268 30.20 23.26 6.75
CA GLU A 268 31.47 22.53 6.78
C GLU A 268 31.52 21.78 8.10
N GLU A 269 31.55 20.45 8.06
CA GLU A 269 31.83 19.65 9.23
C GLU A 269 33.19 20.10 9.75
N GLY A 270 33.17 20.86 10.85
CA GLY A 270 34.37 21.38 11.48
C GLY A 270 35.34 20.23 11.66
N ALA A 271 36.57 20.42 11.16
CA ALA A 271 37.68 19.51 11.31
C ALA A 271 37.60 18.86 12.69
N ALA A 272 37.27 17.57 12.73
CA ALA A 272 37.31 16.79 13.94
C ALA A 272 38.68 17.06 14.55
N ALA A 273 38.67 17.69 15.74
CA ALA A 273 39.89 17.91 16.49
C ALA A 273 40.58 16.54 16.58
N ALA A 274 41.73 16.43 15.90
CA ALA A 274 42.57 15.26 16.02
C ALA A 274 42.80 15.02 17.52
N PRO A 275 42.62 13.80 18.04
CA PRO A 275 42.88 13.54 19.44
C PRO A 275 44.34 13.92 19.71
N ALA A 276 44.53 14.85 20.65
CA ALA A 276 45.85 15.21 21.13
C ALA A 276 46.53 13.92 21.61
N ASP A 277 47.60 13.55 20.92
CA ASP A 277 48.45 12.43 21.25
C ASP A 277 48.99 12.66 22.67
N GLY A 278 48.44 11.89 23.62
CA GLY A 278 48.84 11.89 25.01
C GLY A 278 50.20 11.21 25.14
N GLY A 279 51.27 11.96 24.87
CA GLY A 279 52.64 11.52 25.10
C GLY A 279 52.92 11.33 26.59
N TYR A 280 52.99 10.07 27.02
CA TYR A 280 53.72 9.65 28.22
C TYR A 280 54.24 8.20 28.06
N GLY A 281 55.58 8.05 28.17
CA GLY A 281 56.29 6.77 28.35
C GLY A 281 57.60 6.75 27.56
N GLY A 282 58.70 7.33 28.05
CA GLY A 282 59.70 6.70 28.95
C GLY A 282 61.04 6.72 28.19
N TYR A 283 62.15 7.29 28.68
CA TYR A 283 62.81 7.22 29.98
C TYR A 283 63.24 8.61 30.50
#